data_AF-A0A915DTX3-F1
#
_entry.id   AF-A0A915DTX3-F1
#
_cell.length_a   1.000
_cell.length_b   1.000
_cell.length_c   1.000
_cell.angle_alpha   90.00
_cell.angle_beta   90.00
_cell.angle_gamma   90.00
#
_symmetry.space_group_name_H-M   'P 1'
#
loop_
_entity.id
_entity.type
_entity.pdbx_description
1 polymer ?
#
loop_
_entity_poly.entity_id
_entity_poly.type
_entity_poly.pdbx_seq_one_letter_code
_entity_poly.pdbx_strand_id
1 'polypeptide(L)'
;MSSYAQFPLLEWKSSLVQFANLHLEYNLSMPLDLYLCEDVKYFVFVPTRPSAFKNRSAIRESWAKKPPAAFLVRFVVGQPNITTEGVDIYNKLHDEWQKYNDIIFYDAKDDYRMLHVKVYAVLTWQQLYCSNVQFVIRADADTIIDLDRLQYWMNNGLVPAGNTSLIFGALFVTGQLARDPNHRQYVSHDEYPGNTLPPYIWGFFYGFSNQAVKAVLHVSHTVKGFPLDDLLYTGVLAEKAGVKLVNVTKCLELTEKDESVQSNFHSNKISDPQKYAGILKSVMFDTISNFSGNFVQPLDPPVVLAWTKFFGDKLFESNLLKHFQPSECPYKCTFSDNTDLYANNASIFVFHIRDLDENRLPPANPKALNAFLLVESAIYSDEHYKRVPVDYFNLSVTYRTTRRKIGGRNMRYQKAQKQKESSPTICIQLSDQFQREKYVEELKKFMKITEFGKCNNKSCPGNECLEEKIDSHLFYLAFENSVCKQYVTEKFWNIKRLIVPVVLNRQVMHGLGIPDSAYIAVNDFAGPRELAARLSFLQANQKEYLEHFEWTKSYKKIAAEVNPLCKLCQFAVEKRKLSIPNIVEFWEKEGECKADYSAKLLG
;
A
#
# COMPACT_ATOMS: atom_id res chain seq x y z
N MET A 1 42.62 3.78 -39.68
CA MET A 1 42.21 4.59 -38.50
C MET A 1 42.85 3.94 -37.28
N SER A 2 43.59 4.71 -36.49
CA SER A 2 44.55 4.22 -35.48
C SER A 2 43.90 3.30 -34.44
N SER A 3 44.01 1.98 -34.64
CA SER A 3 43.52 0.96 -33.73
C SER A 3 44.49 0.80 -32.57
N TYR A 4 44.00 0.80 -31.33
CA TYR A 4 44.75 0.18 -30.25
C TYR A 4 45.11 -1.25 -30.67
N ALA A 5 46.36 -1.66 -30.44
CA ALA A 5 46.71 -3.07 -30.58
C ALA A 5 45.83 -3.85 -29.59
N GLN A 6 44.92 -4.68 -30.11
CA GLN A 6 44.13 -5.59 -29.29
C GLN A 6 45.10 -6.41 -28.43
N PHE A 7 44.74 -6.62 -27.16
CA PHE A 7 45.56 -7.38 -26.22
C PHE A 7 45.95 -8.74 -26.84
N PRO A 8 47.25 -9.02 -27.07
CA PRO A 8 47.70 -10.15 -27.90
C PRO A 8 47.28 -11.55 -27.43
N LEU A 9 46.82 -11.67 -26.17
CA LEU A 9 46.42 -12.91 -25.52
C LEU A 9 44.91 -13.00 -25.24
N LEU A 10 44.14 -11.95 -25.52
CA LEU A 10 42.68 -11.99 -25.35
C LEU A 10 42.02 -12.34 -26.66
N GLU A 11 41.24 -13.42 -26.63
CA GLU A 11 40.28 -13.70 -27.68
C GLU A 11 39.05 -12.79 -27.54
N TRP A 12 38.48 -12.44 -28.68
CA TRP A 12 37.41 -11.46 -28.79
C TRP A 12 36.22 -12.07 -29.51
N LYS A 13 35.01 -11.78 -28.99
CA LYS A 13 33.75 -12.17 -29.62
C LYS A 13 33.02 -10.92 -30.09
N SER A 14 32.81 -10.79 -31.40
CA SER A 14 32.01 -9.72 -31.96
C SER A 14 30.55 -9.82 -31.51
N SER A 15 29.94 -8.67 -31.25
CA SER A 15 28.57 -8.50 -30.78
C SER A 15 28.03 -7.15 -31.25
N LEU A 16 26.72 -6.97 -31.11
CA LEU A 16 26.02 -5.77 -31.56
C LEU A 16 25.09 -5.28 -30.46
N VAL A 17 25.29 -4.05 -30.00
CA VAL A 17 24.33 -3.38 -29.14
C VAL A 17 23.19 -2.87 -30.01
N GLN A 18 21.95 -3.18 -29.62
CA GLN A 18 20.75 -2.77 -30.34
C GLN A 18 19.77 -2.04 -29.42
N PHE A 19 19.65 -0.74 -29.66
CA PHE A 19 18.58 0.14 -29.18
C PHE A 19 17.96 0.86 -30.37
N ALA A 20 16.74 1.38 -30.22
CA ALA A 20 16.02 2.04 -31.30
C ALA A 20 16.77 3.23 -31.92
N ASN A 21 17.62 3.91 -31.14
CA ASN A 21 18.45 5.04 -31.55
C ASN A 21 19.95 4.70 -31.70
N LEU A 22 20.38 3.48 -31.41
CA LEU A 22 21.80 3.11 -31.37
C LEU A 22 22.02 1.67 -31.84
N HIS A 23 22.82 1.53 -32.89
CA HIS A 23 23.37 0.26 -33.36
C HIS A 23 24.89 0.39 -33.32
N LEU A 24 25.55 -0.39 -32.45
CA LEU A 24 26.99 -0.28 -32.22
C LEU A 24 27.62 -1.67 -32.23
N GLU A 25 28.43 -1.93 -33.24
CA GLU A 25 29.30 -3.11 -33.28
C GLU A 25 30.46 -2.94 -32.30
N TYR A 26 30.76 -4.01 -31.58
CA TYR A 26 31.83 -4.05 -30.60
C TYR A 26 32.26 -5.51 -30.38
N ASN A 27 33.39 -5.70 -29.72
CA ASN A 27 33.98 -6.96 -29.35
C ASN A 27 34.01 -7.08 -27.83
N LEU A 28 33.68 -8.28 -27.36
CA LEU A 28 33.75 -8.69 -25.96
C LEU A 28 34.95 -9.58 -25.72
N SER A 29 35.69 -9.33 -24.65
CA SER A 29 36.75 -10.24 -24.21
C SER A 29 36.18 -11.59 -23.80
N MET A 30 36.75 -12.68 -24.30
CA MET A 30 36.42 -14.03 -23.86
C MET A 30 37.08 -14.33 -22.50
N PRO A 31 36.42 -15.11 -21.61
CA PRO A 31 37.10 -15.62 -20.42
C PRO A 31 38.19 -16.63 -20.82
N LEU A 32 39.28 -16.65 -20.05
CA LEU A 32 40.34 -17.66 -20.23
C LEU A 32 39.86 -19.09 -19.93
N ASP A 33 38.87 -19.23 -19.04
CA ASP A 33 38.24 -20.50 -18.68
C ASP A 33 36.76 -20.47 -19.08
N LEU A 34 36.37 -21.36 -20.01
CA LEU A 34 34.99 -21.47 -20.48
C LEU A 34 34.06 -22.18 -19.47
N TYR A 35 34.62 -22.88 -18.47
CA TYR A 35 33.89 -23.54 -17.39
C TYR A 35 33.78 -22.69 -16.13
N LEU A 36 34.23 -21.42 -16.18
CA LEU A 36 34.28 -20.48 -15.07
C LEU A 36 32.96 -20.34 -14.28
N CYS A 37 31.82 -20.62 -14.92
CA CYS A 37 30.49 -20.46 -14.36
C CYS A 37 29.75 -21.77 -14.04
N GLU A 38 30.41 -22.93 -14.07
CA GLU A 38 29.77 -24.24 -13.84
C GLU A 38 29.13 -24.37 -12.45
N ASP A 39 29.85 -23.94 -11.40
CA ASP A 39 29.38 -23.97 -10.00
C ASP A 39 28.83 -22.62 -9.49
N VAL A 40 28.75 -21.62 -10.36
CA VAL A 40 28.38 -20.25 -10.00
C VAL A 40 26.86 -20.10 -10.01
N LYS A 41 26.30 -19.62 -8.89
CA LYS A 41 24.86 -19.28 -8.80
C LYS A 41 24.59 -17.80 -9.00
N TYR A 42 25.54 -16.94 -8.62
CA TYR A 42 25.39 -15.49 -8.62
C TYR A 42 26.56 -14.84 -9.36
N PHE A 43 26.28 -14.25 -10.52
CA PHE A 43 27.27 -13.47 -11.25
C PHE A 43 27.17 -12.00 -10.84
N VAL A 44 28.20 -11.46 -10.20
CA VAL A 44 28.26 -10.06 -9.77
C VAL A 44 29.14 -9.27 -10.72
N PHE A 45 28.61 -8.21 -11.31
CA PHE A 45 29.38 -7.29 -12.13
C PHE A 45 29.45 -5.89 -11.51
N VAL A 46 30.63 -5.29 -11.59
CA VAL A 46 30.90 -3.93 -11.10
C VAL A 46 31.34 -3.06 -12.27
N PRO A 47 30.46 -2.19 -12.80
CA PRO A 47 30.82 -1.22 -13.83
C PRO A 47 31.85 -0.23 -13.28
N THR A 48 33.05 -0.18 -13.87
CA THR A 48 34.09 0.80 -13.45
C THR A 48 34.58 1.62 -14.63
N ARG A 49 35.10 2.81 -14.37
CA ARG A 49 35.81 3.58 -15.41
C ARG A 49 37.17 2.93 -15.69
N PRO A 50 37.74 3.11 -16.90
CA PRO A 50 39.06 2.58 -17.22
C PRO A 50 40.14 3.00 -16.21
N SER A 51 40.14 4.27 -15.81
CA SER A 51 41.09 4.86 -14.85
C SER A 51 40.81 4.54 -13.38
N ALA A 52 39.73 3.84 -13.03
CA ALA A 52 39.30 3.59 -11.65
C ALA A 52 40.08 2.45 -10.94
N PHE A 53 41.40 2.40 -11.12
CA PHE A 53 42.28 1.38 -10.54
C PHE A 53 42.16 1.29 -9.01
N LYS A 54 42.06 2.45 -8.33
CA LYS A 54 41.92 2.52 -6.87
C LYS A 54 40.61 1.88 -6.37
N ASN A 55 39.49 2.12 -7.05
CA ASN A 55 38.21 1.50 -6.71
C ASN A 55 38.26 -0.02 -6.89
N ARG A 56 38.82 -0.50 -8.01
CA ARG A 56 38.97 -1.95 -8.26
C ARG A 56 39.85 -2.60 -7.20
N SER A 57 41.01 -1.99 -6.88
CA SER A 57 41.90 -2.48 -5.81
C SER A 57 41.18 -2.51 -4.45
N ALA A 58 40.44 -1.45 -4.11
CA ALA A 58 39.68 -1.37 -2.86
C ALA A 58 38.65 -2.50 -2.74
N ILE A 59 37.92 -2.79 -3.83
CA ILE A 59 36.93 -3.88 -3.87
C ILE A 59 37.62 -5.25 -3.73
N ARG A 60 38.71 -5.49 -4.45
CA ARG A 60 39.52 -6.73 -4.35
C ARG A 60 40.12 -6.95 -2.97
N GLU A 61 40.49 -5.87 -2.28
CA GLU A 61 41.09 -5.93 -0.95
C GLU A 61 40.04 -5.94 0.19
N SER A 62 38.76 -5.78 -0.15
CA SER A 62 37.64 -5.75 0.80
C SER A 62 36.63 -6.88 0.54
N TRP A 63 35.40 -6.55 0.13
CA TRP A 63 34.28 -7.49 0.06
C TRP A 63 34.39 -8.54 -1.05
N ALA A 64 35.19 -8.28 -2.09
CA ALA A 64 35.44 -9.23 -3.16
C ALA A 64 36.74 -10.04 -2.99
N LYS A 65 37.44 -9.91 -1.85
CA LYS A 65 38.73 -10.58 -1.61
C LYS A 65 38.63 -12.11 -1.61
N LYS A 66 37.57 -12.63 -1.01
CA LYS A 66 37.27 -14.07 -0.90
C LYS A 66 35.75 -14.24 -0.96
N PRO A 67 35.14 -14.13 -2.15
CA PRO A 67 33.71 -14.34 -2.32
C PRO A 67 33.37 -15.81 -2.00
N PRO A 68 32.15 -16.11 -1.53
CA PRO A 68 31.70 -17.49 -1.42
C PRO A 68 31.73 -18.18 -2.80
N ALA A 69 31.95 -19.50 -2.84
CA ALA A 69 32.10 -20.25 -4.10
C ALA A 69 30.94 -20.08 -5.09
N ALA A 70 29.73 -19.80 -4.59
CA ALA A 70 28.55 -19.54 -5.41
C ALA A 70 28.58 -18.18 -6.16
N PHE A 71 29.53 -17.29 -5.85
CA PHE A 71 29.63 -15.95 -6.40
C PHE A 71 30.84 -15.80 -7.32
N LEU A 72 30.61 -15.19 -8.48
CA LEU A 72 31.66 -14.75 -9.39
C LEU A 72 31.63 -13.23 -9.53
N VAL A 73 32.67 -12.54 -9.07
CA VAL A 73 32.76 -11.07 -9.16
C VAL A 73 33.65 -10.67 -10.34
N ARG A 74 33.17 -9.77 -11.21
CA ARG A 74 33.92 -9.24 -12.35
C ARG A 74 33.76 -7.72 -12.49
N PHE A 75 34.83 -7.06 -12.88
CA PHE A 75 34.80 -5.64 -13.27
C PHE A 75 34.47 -5.51 -14.75
N VAL A 76 33.67 -4.51 -15.12
CA VAL A 76 33.34 -4.23 -16.52
C VAL A 76 33.96 -2.90 -16.91
N VAL A 77 34.81 -2.93 -17.92
CA VAL A 77 35.60 -1.78 -18.37
C VAL A 77 35.55 -1.69 -19.90
N GLY A 78 35.26 -0.52 -20.42
CA GLY A 78 35.29 -0.26 -21.85
C GLY A 78 36.61 0.38 -22.29
N GLN A 79 36.63 0.87 -23.52
CA GLN A 79 37.84 1.45 -24.09
C GLN A 79 38.13 2.86 -23.54
N PRO A 80 39.37 3.14 -23.08
CA PRO A 80 39.80 4.50 -22.78
C PRO A 80 39.71 5.42 -24.00
N ASN A 81 39.64 6.73 -23.76
CA ASN A 81 39.70 7.73 -24.84
C ASN A 81 41.02 7.64 -25.61
N ILE A 82 41.00 7.88 -26.93
CA ILE A 82 42.19 7.90 -27.79
C ILE A 82 43.02 9.15 -27.54
N THR A 83 43.78 9.14 -26.45
CA THR A 83 44.74 10.17 -26.03
C THR A 83 46.01 9.52 -25.50
N THR A 84 47.11 10.28 -25.36
CA THR A 84 48.35 9.77 -24.75
C THR A 84 48.12 9.20 -23.35
N GLU A 85 47.28 9.86 -22.55
CA GLU A 85 46.85 9.36 -21.24
C GLU A 85 46.02 8.08 -21.36
N GLY A 86 45.12 8.00 -22.35
CA GLY A 86 44.32 6.81 -22.58
C GLY A 86 45.12 5.59 -23.01
N VAL A 87 46.22 5.78 -23.76
CA VAL A 87 47.19 4.71 -24.07
C VAL A 87 47.87 4.19 -22.80
N ASP A 88 48.31 5.08 -21.91
CA ASP A 88 48.88 4.69 -20.62
C ASP A 88 47.87 3.94 -19.74
N ILE A 89 46.62 4.42 -19.68
CA ILE A 89 45.52 3.73 -18.98
C ILE A 89 45.28 2.34 -19.59
N TYR A 90 45.28 2.22 -20.92
CA TYR A 90 45.09 0.95 -21.61
C TYR A 90 46.18 -0.07 -21.26
N ASN A 91 47.45 0.35 -21.25
CA ASN A 91 48.56 -0.53 -20.87
C ASN A 91 48.46 -0.96 -19.40
N LYS A 92 48.16 -0.04 -18.49
CA LYS A 92 47.94 -0.36 -17.06
C LYS A 92 46.77 -1.31 -16.84
N LEU A 93 45.71 -1.18 -17.63
CA LEU A 93 44.58 -2.12 -17.62
C LEU A 93 44.99 -3.51 -18.12
N HIS A 94 45.90 -3.59 -19.10
CA HIS A 94 46.46 -4.87 -19.54
C HIS A 94 47.15 -5.60 -18.39
N ASP A 95 48.07 -4.90 -17.73
CA ASP A 95 48.87 -5.46 -16.64
C ASP A 95 47.95 -5.88 -15.47
N GLU A 96 46.93 -5.07 -15.18
CA GLU A 96 45.90 -5.39 -14.19
C GLU A 96 45.11 -6.65 -14.55
N TRP A 97 44.67 -6.78 -15.81
CA TRP A 97 43.96 -7.96 -16.29
C TRP A 97 44.85 -9.21 -16.25
N GLN A 98 46.11 -9.13 -16.70
CA GLN A 98 47.05 -10.26 -16.63
C GLN A 98 47.27 -10.73 -15.19
N LYS A 99 47.27 -9.79 -14.24
CA LYS A 99 47.49 -10.09 -12.83
C LYS A 99 46.28 -10.71 -12.14
N TYR A 100 45.07 -10.22 -12.41
CA TYR A 100 43.88 -10.59 -11.63
C TYR A 100 42.84 -11.41 -12.40
N ASN A 101 42.85 -11.37 -13.73
CA ASN A 101 41.92 -12.07 -14.63
C ASN A 101 40.43 -11.87 -14.24
N ASP A 102 40.08 -10.68 -13.76
CA ASP A 102 38.74 -10.36 -13.25
C ASP A 102 38.07 -9.18 -13.97
N ILE A 103 38.65 -8.73 -15.09
CA ILE A 103 38.12 -7.64 -15.92
C ILE A 103 37.51 -8.23 -17.20
N ILE A 104 36.26 -7.84 -17.47
CA ILE A 104 35.58 -8.03 -18.75
C ILE A 104 35.74 -6.74 -19.55
N PHE A 105 36.36 -6.84 -20.72
CA PHE A 105 36.52 -5.75 -21.66
C PHE A 105 35.47 -5.76 -22.76
N TYR A 106 35.05 -4.56 -23.14
CA TYR A 106 34.32 -4.32 -24.37
C TYR A 106 34.98 -3.15 -25.11
N ASP A 107 35.26 -3.28 -26.41
CA ASP A 107 36.05 -2.29 -27.18
C ASP A 107 35.19 -1.13 -27.72
N ALA A 108 34.29 -0.61 -26.88
CA ALA A 108 33.52 0.59 -27.18
C ALA A 108 33.80 1.71 -26.17
N LYS A 109 33.46 2.93 -26.57
CA LYS A 109 33.66 4.14 -25.76
C LYS A 109 33.07 3.99 -24.36
N ASP A 110 33.90 4.25 -23.35
CA ASP A 110 33.51 4.19 -21.94
C ASP A 110 33.39 5.59 -21.33
N ASP A 111 32.19 6.14 -21.40
CA ASP A 111 31.83 7.36 -20.68
C ASP A 111 30.47 7.19 -19.97
N TYR A 112 30.12 8.17 -19.14
CA TYR A 112 28.87 8.15 -18.38
C TYR A 112 27.63 8.13 -19.31
N ARG A 113 27.69 8.77 -20.48
CA ARG A 113 26.57 8.79 -21.42
C ARG A 113 26.33 7.41 -22.06
N MET A 114 27.38 6.60 -22.13
CA MET A 114 27.38 5.23 -22.67
C MET A 114 27.22 4.14 -21.60
N LEU A 115 26.82 4.49 -20.37
CA LEU A 115 26.65 3.50 -19.30
C LEU A 115 25.65 2.38 -19.66
N HIS A 116 24.59 2.73 -20.41
CA HIS A 116 23.63 1.75 -20.92
C HIS A 116 24.25 0.73 -21.87
N VAL A 117 25.25 1.11 -22.68
CA VAL A 117 26.01 0.21 -23.55
C VAL A 117 26.90 -0.72 -22.73
N LYS A 118 27.53 -0.21 -21.67
CA LYS A 118 28.33 -1.03 -20.75
C LYS A 118 27.50 -2.12 -20.09
N VAL A 119 26.31 -1.78 -19.60
CA VAL A 119 25.39 -2.77 -19.01
C VAL A 119 24.92 -3.77 -20.08
N TYR A 120 24.64 -3.31 -21.30
CA TYR A 120 24.30 -4.20 -22.42
C TYR A 120 25.41 -5.23 -22.67
N ALA A 121 26.65 -4.75 -22.72
CA ALA A 121 27.83 -5.54 -23.02
C ALA A 121 28.04 -6.66 -22.00
N VAL A 122 27.94 -6.36 -20.70
CA VAL A 122 28.11 -7.38 -19.67
C VAL A 122 26.93 -8.35 -19.57
N LEU A 123 25.69 -7.89 -19.79
CA LEU A 123 24.53 -8.78 -19.85
C LEU A 123 24.65 -9.75 -21.04
N THR A 124 25.12 -9.27 -22.19
CA THR A 124 25.42 -10.11 -23.36
C THR A 124 26.55 -11.09 -23.07
N TRP A 125 27.64 -10.63 -22.46
CA TRP A 125 28.76 -11.47 -22.04
C TRP A 125 28.29 -12.58 -21.10
N GLN A 126 27.44 -12.25 -20.12
CA GLN A 126 26.87 -13.23 -19.20
C GLN A 126 25.99 -14.26 -19.92
N GLN A 127 25.18 -13.86 -20.91
CA GLN A 127 24.41 -14.82 -21.71
C GLN A 127 25.29 -15.73 -22.58
N LEU A 128 26.47 -15.28 -22.99
CA LEU A 128 27.40 -16.09 -23.80
C LEU A 128 28.19 -17.09 -22.96
N TYR A 129 28.68 -16.69 -21.78
CA TYR A 129 29.67 -17.48 -21.03
C TYR A 129 29.21 -17.91 -19.63
N CYS A 130 28.12 -17.36 -19.12
CA CYS A 130 27.62 -17.60 -17.76
C CYS A 130 26.09 -17.72 -17.71
N SER A 131 25.48 -18.32 -18.73
CA SER A 131 24.02 -18.38 -18.90
C SER A 131 23.27 -19.27 -17.90
N ASN A 132 24.00 -20.06 -17.10
CA ASN A 132 23.42 -20.99 -16.12
C ASN A 132 23.28 -20.41 -14.71
N VAL A 133 23.81 -19.21 -14.45
CA VAL A 133 23.68 -18.56 -13.14
C VAL A 133 22.21 -18.27 -12.83
N GLN A 134 21.84 -18.31 -11.55
CA GLN A 134 20.47 -18.02 -11.13
C GLN A 134 20.18 -16.51 -11.20
N PHE A 135 21.13 -15.70 -10.72
CA PHE A 135 21.00 -14.26 -10.71
C PHE A 135 22.27 -13.55 -11.19
N VAL A 136 22.04 -12.41 -11.82
CA VAL A 136 23.04 -11.46 -12.29
C VAL A 136 22.90 -10.19 -11.47
N ILE A 137 23.91 -9.83 -10.70
CA ILE A 137 23.85 -8.78 -9.69
C ILE A 137 24.79 -7.66 -10.11
N ARG A 138 24.28 -6.44 -10.10
CA ARG A 138 25.00 -5.21 -10.37
C ARG A 138 25.31 -4.50 -9.06
N ALA A 139 26.53 -4.00 -8.92
CA ALA A 139 26.91 -3.09 -7.83
C ALA A 139 27.75 -1.92 -8.34
N ASP A 140 27.56 -0.75 -7.74
CA ASP A 140 28.40 0.41 -8.07
C ASP A 140 29.85 0.23 -7.59
N ALA A 141 30.77 0.93 -8.25
CA ALA A 141 32.18 0.98 -7.89
C ALA A 141 32.47 1.66 -6.54
N ASP A 142 31.46 2.30 -5.94
CA ASP A 142 31.49 2.90 -4.60
C ASP A 142 30.59 2.12 -3.62
N THR A 143 30.23 0.87 -3.90
CA THR A 143 29.37 0.04 -3.02
C THR A 143 30.14 -1.12 -2.39
N ILE A 144 29.84 -1.44 -1.13
CA ILE A 144 30.30 -2.63 -0.40
C ILE A 144 29.13 -3.60 -0.24
N ILE A 145 29.35 -4.88 -0.54
CA ILE A 145 28.33 -5.94 -0.40
C ILE A 145 28.80 -7.00 0.59
N ASP A 146 27.98 -7.33 1.59
CA ASP A 146 28.21 -8.55 2.38
C ASP A 146 27.72 -9.78 1.59
N LEU A 147 28.65 -10.45 0.89
CA LEU A 147 28.33 -11.59 0.02
C LEU A 147 27.87 -12.83 0.78
N ASP A 148 28.38 -13.09 1.99
CA ASP A 148 27.94 -14.26 2.78
C ASP A 148 26.49 -14.05 3.22
N ARG A 149 26.18 -12.83 3.64
CA ARG A 149 24.85 -12.46 4.09
C ARG A 149 23.85 -12.41 2.96
N LEU A 150 24.25 -11.85 1.82
CA LEU A 150 23.46 -11.93 0.60
C LEU A 150 23.19 -13.40 0.23
N GLN A 151 24.19 -14.28 0.29
CA GLN A 151 24.01 -15.71 0.05
C GLN A 151 22.97 -16.32 1.00
N TYR A 152 23.09 -16.02 2.29
CA TYR A 152 22.16 -16.49 3.31
C TYR A 152 20.73 -16.06 2.97
N TRP A 153 20.51 -14.78 2.65
CA TRP A 153 19.17 -14.29 2.32
C TRP A 153 18.64 -14.88 1.02
N MET A 154 19.47 -15.01 -0.02
CA MET A 154 19.07 -15.64 -1.28
C MET A 154 18.64 -17.10 -1.07
N ASN A 155 19.37 -17.86 -0.24
CA ASN A 155 19.01 -19.23 0.12
C ASN A 155 17.75 -19.32 1.00
N ASN A 156 17.49 -18.29 1.80
CA ASN A 156 16.30 -18.17 2.64
C ASN A 156 15.18 -17.37 1.96
N GLY A 157 15.13 -17.40 0.63
CA GLY A 157 14.02 -16.89 -0.19
C GLY A 157 13.80 -15.38 -0.13
N LEU A 158 14.88 -14.59 -0.05
CA LEU A 158 14.87 -13.14 -0.32
C LEU A 158 14.13 -12.82 -1.62
N VAL A 159 14.35 -13.66 -2.63
CA VAL A 159 13.66 -13.62 -3.92
C VAL A 159 13.20 -15.04 -4.29
N PRO A 160 12.07 -15.19 -5.00
CA PRO A 160 11.64 -16.50 -5.49
C PRO A 160 12.71 -17.15 -6.37
N ALA A 161 13.15 -18.36 -6.00
CA ALA A 161 14.04 -19.17 -6.82
C ALA A 161 13.27 -19.81 -8.00
N GLY A 162 13.93 -20.01 -9.14
CA GLY A 162 13.38 -20.71 -10.31
C GLY A 162 13.29 -19.86 -11.58
N ASN A 163 12.47 -20.30 -12.55
CA ASN A 163 12.31 -19.68 -13.88
C ASN A 163 11.47 -18.38 -13.90
N THR A 164 11.35 -17.69 -12.77
CA THR A 164 10.59 -16.44 -12.73
C THR A 164 11.42 -15.30 -13.30
N SER A 165 10.87 -14.56 -14.28
CA SER A 165 11.47 -13.34 -14.78
C SER A 165 11.24 -12.19 -13.79
N LEU A 166 12.28 -11.88 -13.01
CA LEU A 166 12.25 -10.81 -12.01
C LEU A 166 13.55 -10.00 -11.92
N ILE A 167 13.43 -8.80 -11.38
CA ILE A 167 14.52 -7.91 -10.96
C ILE A 167 14.28 -7.50 -9.51
N PHE A 168 15.31 -7.50 -8.68
CA PHE A 168 15.23 -7.10 -7.27
C PHE A 168 16.22 -5.99 -6.91
N GLY A 169 15.86 -5.20 -5.90
CA GLY A 169 16.71 -4.18 -5.29
C GLY A 169 15.86 -3.15 -4.55
N ALA A 170 16.36 -1.92 -4.43
CA ALA A 170 15.59 -0.84 -3.83
C ALA A 170 14.56 -0.27 -4.81
N LEU A 171 13.27 -0.57 -4.60
CA LEU A 171 12.20 -0.12 -5.52
C LEU A 171 11.91 1.37 -5.35
N PHE A 172 11.84 2.07 -6.49
CA PHE A 172 11.51 3.48 -6.60
C PHE A 172 10.27 3.65 -7.48
N VAL A 173 9.24 4.35 -6.97
CA VAL A 173 7.92 4.47 -7.62
C VAL A 173 7.53 5.90 -7.97
N THR A 174 8.30 6.90 -7.52
CA THR A 174 8.00 8.33 -7.70
C THR A 174 9.26 9.09 -8.04
N GLY A 175 9.29 9.88 -9.11
CA GLY A 175 10.42 10.73 -9.43
C GLY A 175 10.17 11.57 -10.66
N GLN A 176 10.99 12.59 -10.88
CA GLN A 176 11.00 13.38 -12.09
C GLN A 176 12.35 13.25 -12.78
N LEU A 177 12.33 13.14 -14.12
CA LEU A 177 13.56 13.17 -14.90
C LEU A 177 14.15 14.57 -14.87
N ALA A 178 15.48 14.64 -14.70
CA ALA A 178 16.19 15.88 -14.92
C ALA A 178 16.15 16.23 -16.41
N ARG A 179 15.47 17.33 -16.74
CA ARG A 179 15.35 17.85 -18.11
C ARG A 179 16.28 19.03 -18.40
N ASP A 180 17.03 19.50 -17.40
CA ASP A 180 18.09 20.49 -17.60
C ASP A 180 19.32 19.83 -18.22
N PRO A 181 19.79 20.26 -19.40
CA PRO A 181 21.00 19.74 -20.05
C PRO A 181 22.27 19.83 -19.20
N ASN A 182 22.31 20.72 -18.20
CA ASN A 182 23.46 20.88 -17.30
C ASN A 182 23.42 19.91 -16.12
N HIS A 183 22.31 19.20 -15.91
CA HIS A 183 22.19 18.24 -14.83
C HIS A 183 22.92 16.93 -15.18
N ARG A 184 23.67 16.36 -14.22
CA ARG A 184 24.44 15.12 -14.45
C ARG A 184 23.59 13.94 -14.92
N GLN A 185 22.34 13.87 -14.46
CA GLN A 185 21.36 12.83 -14.83
C GLN A 185 20.38 13.29 -15.93
N TYR A 186 20.78 14.24 -16.78
CA TYR A 186 19.96 14.75 -17.87
C TYR A 186 19.49 13.65 -18.84
N VAL A 187 18.19 13.64 -19.12
CA VAL A 187 17.57 12.83 -20.17
C VAL A 187 16.66 13.74 -21.01
N SER A 188 16.88 13.78 -22.32
CA SER A 188 16.09 14.59 -23.24
C SER A 188 14.67 14.04 -23.45
N HIS A 189 13.75 14.89 -23.91
CA HIS A 189 12.41 14.44 -24.32
C HIS A 189 12.44 13.49 -25.52
N ASP A 190 13.45 13.59 -26.37
CA ASP A 190 13.62 12.66 -27.50
C ASP A 190 14.01 11.26 -27.02
N GLU A 191 14.92 11.15 -26.05
CA GLU A 191 15.36 9.88 -25.47
C GLU A 191 14.25 9.22 -24.63
N TYR A 192 13.52 10.01 -23.84
CA TYR A 192 12.39 9.54 -23.06
C TYR A 192 11.24 10.57 -23.09
N PRO A 193 10.18 10.33 -23.87
CA PRO A 193 9.08 11.28 -24.05
C PRO A 193 8.08 11.26 -22.89
N GLY A 194 8.11 10.23 -22.03
CA GLY A 194 7.18 10.11 -20.91
C GLY A 194 7.33 11.24 -19.88
N ASN A 195 6.19 11.72 -19.38
CA ASN A 195 6.14 12.70 -18.28
C ASN A 195 6.16 12.03 -16.90
N THR A 196 5.89 10.73 -16.84
CA THR A 196 5.95 9.88 -15.65
C THR A 196 7.00 8.80 -15.84
N LEU A 197 7.68 8.45 -14.76
CA LEU A 197 8.62 7.33 -14.74
C LEU A 197 7.87 6.03 -14.42
N PRO A 198 8.20 4.89 -15.06
CA PRO A 198 7.75 3.60 -14.58
C PRO A 198 8.41 3.32 -13.21
N PRO A 199 7.83 2.43 -12.39
CA PRO A 199 8.56 1.85 -11.27
C PRO A 199 9.89 1.26 -11.74
N TYR A 200 10.97 1.52 -11.00
CA TYR A 200 12.31 0.99 -11.32
C TYR A 200 13.08 0.69 -10.05
N ILE A 201 14.16 -0.07 -10.16
CA ILE A 201 15.07 -0.39 -9.06
C ILE A 201 16.24 0.61 -9.09
N TRP A 202 16.53 1.20 -7.94
CA TRP A 202 17.57 2.23 -7.82
C TRP A 202 18.98 1.66 -8.06
N GLY A 203 19.82 2.44 -8.76
CA GLY A 203 21.03 1.94 -9.39
C GLY A 203 22.11 1.34 -8.50
N PHE A 204 22.31 1.80 -7.25
CA PHE A 204 23.50 1.41 -6.45
C PHE A 204 23.67 -0.11 -6.27
N PHE A 205 22.56 -0.85 -6.21
CA PHE A 205 22.52 -2.31 -6.14
C PHE A 205 21.21 -2.85 -6.72
N TYR A 206 21.31 -3.77 -7.67
CA TYR A 206 20.15 -4.51 -8.19
C TYR A 206 20.56 -5.87 -8.74
N GLY A 207 19.62 -6.81 -8.84
CA GLY A 207 19.86 -8.12 -9.44
C GLY A 207 18.75 -8.55 -10.38
N PHE A 208 19.12 -9.16 -11.49
CA PHE A 208 18.23 -9.82 -12.45
C PHE A 208 18.23 -11.32 -12.19
N SER A 209 17.07 -11.95 -12.31
CA SER A 209 17.04 -13.36 -12.70
C SER A 209 17.63 -13.52 -14.11
N ASN A 210 18.21 -14.68 -14.41
CA ASN A 210 18.71 -14.95 -15.76
C ASN A 210 17.62 -14.83 -16.84
N GLN A 211 16.36 -15.14 -16.51
CA GLN A 211 15.23 -14.96 -17.43
C GLN A 211 14.92 -13.48 -17.67
N ALA A 212 15.05 -12.62 -16.65
CA ALA A 212 14.90 -11.18 -16.83
C ALA A 212 15.97 -10.61 -17.76
N VAL A 213 17.23 -11.06 -17.66
CA VAL A 213 18.30 -10.65 -18.58
C VAL A 213 17.92 -10.94 -20.04
N LYS A 214 17.47 -12.17 -20.32
CA LYS A 214 17.00 -12.55 -21.66
C LYS A 214 15.85 -11.66 -22.13
N ALA A 215 14.88 -11.41 -21.26
CA ALA A 215 13.69 -10.64 -21.59
C ALA A 215 14.01 -9.17 -21.90
N VAL A 216 14.86 -8.51 -21.09
CA VAL A 216 15.23 -7.10 -21.32
C VAL A 216 16.12 -6.91 -22.55
N LEU A 217 17.06 -7.83 -22.79
CA LEU A 217 17.88 -7.81 -24.02
C LEU A 217 17.02 -8.07 -25.26
N HIS A 218 16.03 -8.95 -25.18
CA HIS A 218 15.14 -9.25 -26.31
C HIS A 218 14.37 -8.01 -26.79
N VAL A 219 13.88 -7.18 -25.87
CA VAL A 219 13.07 -5.99 -26.21
C VAL A 219 13.89 -4.71 -26.42
N SER A 220 15.20 -4.74 -26.19
CA SER A 220 16.07 -3.55 -26.19
C SER A 220 16.03 -2.75 -27.49
N HIS A 221 16.01 -3.45 -28.63
CA HIS A 221 15.99 -2.87 -29.98
C HIS A 221 14.76 -1.97 -30.23
N THR A 222 13.70 -2.09 -29.41
CA THR A 222 12.47 -1.32 -29.52
C THR A 222 12.42 -0.07 -28.63
N VAL A 223 13.47 0.17 -27.84
CA VAL A 223 13.55 1.26 -26.86
C VAL A 223 14.80 2.09 -27.15
N LYS A 224 14.71 3.43 -27.03
CA LYS A 224 15.89 4.29 -27.16
C LYS A 224 16.80 4.13 -25.94
N GLY A 225 18.10 3.93 -26.17
CA GLY A 225 19.12 3.91 -25.13
C GLY A 225 19.42 5.32 -24.61
N PHE A 226 19.61 5.44 -23.31
CA PHE A 226 19.92 6.67 -22.57
C PHE A 226 20.72 6.34 -21.30
N PRO A 227 21.39 7.29 -20.63
CA PRO A 227 22.52 6.99 -19.72
C PRO A 227 22.13 6.52 -18.31
N LEU A 228 20.85 6.56 -17.94
CA LEU A 228 20.39 6.07 -16.64
C LEU A 228 20.10 4.58 -16.79
N ASP A 229 21.12 3.74 -16.58
CA ASP A 229 21.04 2.29 -16.76
C ASP A 229 20.01 1.67 -15.82
N ASP A 230 19.95 2.15 -14.58
CA ASP A 230 18.99 1.68 -13.57
C ASP A 230 17.55 1.87 -14.06
N LEU A 231 17.18 3.09 -14.47
CA LEU A 231 15.86 3.38 -15.03
C LEU A 231 15.61 2.64 -16.36
N LEU A 232 16.60 2.59 -17.25
CA LEU A 232 16.45 1.96 -18.57
C LEU A 232 16.20 0.46 -18.45
N TYR A 233 17.04 -0.27 -17.72
CA TYR A 233 16.97 -1.73 -17.64
C TYR A 233 15.94 -2.24 -16.65
N THR A 234 15.80 -1.56 -15.49
CA THR A 234 14.94 -2.05 -14.41
C THR A 234 13.56 -1.38 -14.39
N GLY A 235 13.36 -0.32 -15.18
CA GLY A 235 12.08 0.34 -15.38
C GLY A 235 11.55 0.14 -16.79
N VAL A 236 12.10 0.88 -17.76
CA VAL A 236 11.54 0.97 -19.13
C VAL A 236 11.56 -0.38 -19.86
N LEU A 237 12.72 -1.06 -19.90
CA LEU A 237 12.83 -2.37 -20.54
C LEU A 237 12.10 -3.45 -19.74
N ALA A 238 12.17 -3.38 -18.40
CA ALA A 238 11.50 -4.33 -17.52
C ALA A 238 9.98 -4.31 -17.70
N GLU A 239 9.37 -3.12 -17.71
CA GLU A 239 7.95 -2.92 -17.95
C GLU A 239 7.54 -3.47 -19.33
N LYS A 240 8.29 -3.11 -20.37
CA LYS A 240 8.02 -3.57 -21.75
C LYS A 240 8.15 -5.09 -21.90
N ALA A 241 9.08 -5.70 -21.17
CA ALA A 241 9.31 -7.14 -21.16
C ALA A 241 8.42 -7.91 -20.17
N GLY A 242 7.55 -7.24 -19.41
CA GLY A 242 6.69 -7.87 -18.41
C GLY A 242 7.46 -8.48 -17.23
N VAL A 243 8.63 -7.92 -16.89
CA VAL A 243 9.51 -8.41 -15.83
C VAL A 243 9.02 -7.93 -14.47
N LYS A 244 8.94 -8.84 -13.49
CA LYS A 244 8.47 -8.50 -12.14
C LYS A 244 9.54 -7.76 -11.34
N LEU A 245 9.19 -6.65 -10.71
CA LEU A 245 10.06 -5.97 -9.75
C LEU A 245 9.81 -6.49 -8.32
N VAL A 246 10.89 -6.71 -7.57
CA VAL A 246 10.86 -7.23 -6.20
C VAL A 246 11.61 -6.26 -5.28
N ASN A 247 10.85 -5.62 -4.39
CA ASN A 247 11.41 -4.66 -3.44
C ASN A 247 12.10 -5.37 -2.26
N VAL A 248 13.41 -5.18 -2.13
CA VAL A 248 14.21 -5.69 -1.01
C VAL A 248 14.84 -4.57 -0.17
N THR A 249 14.34 -3.32 -0.23
CA THR A 249 14.89 -2.16 0.49
C THR A 249 15.04 -2.41 2.00
N LYS A 250 14.13 -3.16 2.63
CA LYS A 250 14.24 -3.49 4.07
C LYS A 250 15.46 -4.35 4.41
N CYS A 251 16.04 -4.99 3.41
CA CYS A 251 17.26 -5.78 3.51
C CYS A 251 18.47 -4.99 2.99
N LEU A 252 18.35 -3.69 2.71
CA LEU A 252 19.43 -2.84 2.24
C LEU A 252 19.56 -1.65 3.20
N GLU A 253 20.62 -1.64 3.98
CA GLU A 253 21.01 -0.49 4.79
C GLU A 253 21.95 0.39 3.98
N LEU A 254 21.48 1.58 3.61
CA LEU A 254 22.28 2.63 2.98
C LEU A 254 22.83 3.53 4.08
N THR A 255 24.13 3.42 4.34
CA THR A 255 24.79 4.31 5.30
C THR A 255 25.64 5.31 4.52
N GLU A 256 25.15 6.53 4.40
CA GLU A 256 25.96 7.62 3.86
C GLU A 256 26.91 8.14 4.95
N LYS A 257 28.21 8.00 4.73
CA LYS A 257 29.26 8.84 5.34
C LYS A 257 29.46 8.79 6.87
N ASP A 258 29.16 7.69 7.55
CA ASP A 258 29.55 7.55 8.96
C ASP A 258 30.77 6.64 9.11
N GLU A 259 31.90 7.21 9.58
CA GLU A 259 33.13 6.49 9.96
C GLU A 259 32.86 5.40 11.01
N SER A 260 31.71 5.45 11.69
CA SER A 260 31.30 4.51 12.72
C SER A 260 30.81 3.15 12.20
N VAL A 261 30.26 3.05 10.97
CA VAL A 261 29.66 1.79 10.47
C VAL A 261 30.70 0.80 9.94
N GLN A 262 31.90 1.27 9.61
CA GLN A 262 33.04 0.38 9.33
C GLN A 262 33.36 -0.58 10.48
N SER A 263 32.91 -0.27 11.70
CA SER A 263 33.08 -1.14 12.88
C SER A 263 32.04 -2.28 12.98
N ASN A 264 30.88 -2.17 12.31
CA ASN A 264 29.78 -3.15 12.38
C ASN A 264 29.74 -4.15 11.21
N PHE A 265 30.45 -3.87 10.11
CA PHE A 265 30.79 -4.92 9.15
C PHE A 265 31.60 -5.96 9.92
N HIS A 266 31.14 -7.22 9.99
CA HIS A 266 31.82 -8.29 10.73
C HIS A 266 33.34 -8.15 10.53
N SER A 267 34.01 -7.81 11.64
CA SER A 267 35.28 -7.09 11.76
C SER A 267 36.51 -7.82 11.19
N ASN A 268 36.31 -8.82 10.33
CA ASN A 268 37.33 -9.76 9.85
C ASN A 268 37.51 -9.81 8.33
N LYS A 269 36.77 -9.04 7.51
CA LYS A 269 36.91 -9.08 6.02
C LYS A 269 37.54 -7.85 5.36
N ILE A 270 37.54 -6.68 6.00
CA ILE A 270 38.26 -5.50 5.51
C ILE A 270 39.48 -5.30 6.40
N SER A 271 40.67 -5.53 5.87
CA SER A 271 41.91 -5.48 6.67
C SER A 271 42.26 -4.08 7.17
N ASP A 272 41.77 -3.04 6.50
CA ASP A 272 41.95 -1.63 6.90
C ASP A 272 40.78 -0.79 6.36
N PRO A 273 39.70 -0.61 7.13
CA PRO A 273 38.55 0.16 6.70
C PRO A 273 38.87 1.64 6.46
N GLN A 274 39.79 2.23 7.25
CA GLN A 274 40.16 3.64 7.14
C GLN A 274 40.91 3.94 5.83
N LYS A 275 41.70 2.98 5.32
CA LYS A 275 42.40 3.10 4.02
C LYS A 275 41.49 3.42 2.83
N TYR A 276 40.21 3.03 2.89
CA TYR A 276 39.25 3.20 1.80
C TYR A 276 38.07 4.11 2.14
N ALA A 277 38.13 4.80 3.28
CA ALA A 277 37.16 5.83 3.64
C ALA A 277 37.07 6.88 2.51
N GLY A 278 35.84 7.18 2.07
CA GLY A 278 35.58 8.12 0.97
C GLY A 278 35.72 7.56 -0.46
N ILE A 279 36.16 6.30 -0.62
CA ILE A 279 36.16 5.59 -1.91
C ILE A 279 34.95 4.65 -2.02
N LEU A 280 34.59 3.99 -0.92
CA LEU A 280 33.50 3.02 -0.84
C LEU A 280 32.43 3.48 0.16
N LYS A 281 31.17 3.11 -0.11
CA LYS A 281 29.98 3.27 0.72
C LYS A 281 29.39 1.89 1.03
N SER A 282 28.75 1.71 2.19
CA SER A 282 28.24 0.41 2.62
C SER A 282 26.81 0.14 2.16
N VAL A 283 26.59 -1.12 1.74
CA VAL A 283 25.28 -1.75 1.65
C VAL A 283 25.31 -2.99 2.53
N MET A 284 24.58 -2.96 3.64
CA MET A 284 24.42 -4.13 4.50
C MET A 284 23.04 -4.74 4.32
N PHE A 285 23.01 -6.07 4.28
CA PHE A 285 21.80 -6.78 4.64
C PHE A 285 21.78 -6.82 6.18
N ASP A 286 20.67 -6.59 6.88
CA ASP A 286 20.65 -6.46 8.36
C ASP A 286 20.13 -7.73 9.08
N THR A 287 20.36 -7.85 10.40
CA THR A 287 20.04 -9.00 11.26
C THR A 287 18.66 -8.83 11.84
N ILE A 288 17.62 -9.11 11.06
CA ILE A 288 16.28 -9.09 11.61
C ILE A 288 16.08 -10.34 12.47
N SER A 289 16.19 -10.17 13.79
CA SER A 289 16.04 -11.18 14.85
C SER A 289 14.61 -11.74 15.01
N ASN A 290 13.81 -11.82 13.94
CA ASN A 290 12.44 -12.35 13.97
C ASN A 290 12.00 -12.92 12.61
N PHE A 291 12.78 -13.84 12.05
CA PHE A 291 12.32 -14.70 10.95
C PHE A 291 11.75 -16.02 11.51
N SER A 292 10.56 -15.93 12.10
CA SER A 292 9.63 -17.06 12.25
C SER A 292 8.28 -16.64 11.66
N GLY A 293 8.18 -16.69 10.34
CA GLY A 293 6.96 -16.36 9.62
C GLY A 293 7.04 -16.95 8.23
N ASN A 294 6.08 -17.82 7.90
CA ASN A 294 5.91 -18.39 6.56
C ASN A 294 6.07 -17.32 5.49
N PHE A 295 6.90 -17.61 4.48
CA PHE A 295 7.15 -16.79 3.31
C PHE A 295 5.91 -16.00 2.83
N VAL A 296 5.97 -14.67 2.94
CA VAL A 296 5.06 -13.74 2.24
C VAL A 296 5.93 -12.83 1.38
N GLN A 297 5.73 -12.90 0.06
CA GLN A 297 6.38 -12.04 -0.94
C GLN A 297 6.29 -10.54 -0.59
N PRO A 298 7.27 -9.69 -0.96
CA PRO A 298 7.11 -8.25 -0.85
C PRO A 298 6.13 -7.81 -1.94
N LEU A 299 4.97 -7.32 -1.52
CA LEU A 299 4.09 -6.53 -2.36
C LEU A 299 4.09 -5.14 -1.76
N ASP A 300 3.95 -4.14 -2.63
CA ASP A 300 3.47 -2.81 -2.27
C ASP A 300 2.39 -2.88 -1.18
N PRO A 301 2.26 -1.83 -0.34
CA PRO A 301 1.18 -1.78 0.65
C PRO A 301 -0.13 -2.24 0.01
N PRO A 302 -0.80 -3.28 0.57
CA PRO A 302 -1.96 -3.90 -0.05
C PRO A 302 -2.96 -2.85 -0.51
N VAL A 303 -3.45 -2.98 -1.74
CA VAL A 303 -4.38 -2.00 -2.29
C VAL A 303 -5.79 -2.33 -1.83
N VAL A 304 -6.41 -1.38 -1.14
CA VAL A 304 -7.84 -1.36 -0.83
C VAL A 304 -8.50 -0.43 -1.85
N LEU A 305 -9.16 -1.01 -2.84
CA LEU A 305 -9.71 -0.31 -4.00
C LEU A 305 -11.21 -0.11 -3.80
N ALA A 306 -11.68 1.13 -3.96
CA ALA A 306 -13.10 1.39 -4.11
C ALA A 306 -13.51 0.97 -5.52
N TRP A 307 -14.33 -0.07 -5.63
CA TRP A 307 -14.81 -0.55 -6.92
C TRP A 307 -16.01 0.26 -7.41
N THR A 308 -16.91 0.58 -6.47
CA THR A 308 -18.06 1.44 -6.75
C THR A 308 -17.86 2.80 -6.11
N LYS A 309 -18.56 3.79 -6.65
CA LYS A 309 -18.61 5.15 -6.13
C LYS A 309 -19.50 5.23 -4.90
N PHE A 310 -19.45 6.37 -4.20
CA PHE A 310 -20.40 6.71 -3.14
C PHE A 310 -21.36 7.77 -3.65
N PHE A 311 -22.55 7.35 -4.12
CA PHE A 311 -23.54 8.22 -4.76
C PHE A 311 -22.95 9.04 -5.91
N GLY A 312 -22.14 8.40 -6.76
CA GLY A 312 -21.45 9.07 -7.88
C GLY A 312 -20.14 9.81 -7.54
N ASP A 313 -19.80 9.98 -6.26
CA ASP A 313 -18.55 10.59 -5.80
C ASP A 313 -17.48 9.54 -5.44
N LYS A 314 -16.24 10.00 -5.24
CA LYS A 314 -15.15 9.14 -4.73
C LYS A 314 -15.48 8.64 -3.32
N LEU A 315 -15.32 7.34 -3.12
CA LEU A 315 -15.67 6.66 -1.88
C LEU A 315 -14.75 7.07 -0.73
N PHE A 316 -13.42 7.09 -0.93
CA PHE A 316 -12.48 7.39 0.17
C PHE A 316 -12.42 8.88 0.53
N GLU A 317 -12.91 9.77 -0.35
CA GLU A 317 -13.05 11.21 -0.09
C GLU A 317 -14.45 11.57 0.44
N SER A 318 -15.38 10.61 0.51
CA SER A 318 -16.76 10.83 0.96
C SER A 318 -16.87 11.27 2.41
N ASN A 319 -17.96 11.95 2.76
CA ASN A 319 -18.28 12.32 4.15
C ASN A 319 -18.32 11.13 5.12
N LEU A 320 -18.53 9.92 4.59
CA LEU A 320 -18.54 8.70 5.37
C LEU A 320 -17.14 8.27 5.81
N LEU A 321 -16.14 8.37 4.93
CA LEU A 321 -14.81 7.79 5.14
C LEU A 321 -13.69 8.81 5.36
N LYS A 322 -13.88 10.06 4.93
CA LYS A 322 -12.85 11.12 4.98
C LYS A 322 -12.30 11.43 6.38
N HIS A 323 -13.09 11.16 7.42
CA HIS A 323 -12.72 11.43 8.81
C HIS A 323 -11.86 10.33 9.45
N PHE A 324 -11.77 9.16 8.82
CA PHE A 324 -11.04 8.01 9.35
C PHE A 324 -9.59 8.00 8.89
N GLN A 325 -8.85 9.09 9.13
CA GLN A 325 -7.47 9.19 8.69
C GLN A 325 -6.60 8.04 9.26
N PRO A 326 -5.76 7.37 8.44
CA PRO A 326 -4.97 6.22 8.88
C PRO A 326 -3.79 6.54 9.80
N SER A 327 -3.65 7.78 10.28
CA SER A 327 -2.44 8.25 10.99
C SER A 327 -2.11 7.47 12.27
N GLU A 328 -3.10 6.80 12.88
CA GLU A 328 -2.92 5.91 14.04
C GLU A 328 -3.02 4.41 13.69
N CYS A 329 -3.04 4.04 12.40
CA CYS A 329 -3.14 2.64 11.98
C CYS A 329 -1.77 1.95 11.97
N PRO A 330 -1.59 0.81 12.66
CA PRO A 330 -0.33 0.06 12.63
C PRO A 330 -0.07 -0.64 11.28
N TYR A 331 -1.08 -0.70 10.39
CA TYR A 331 -0.99 -1.32 9.08
C TYR A 331 -0.87 -0.26 7.97
N LYS A 332 -0.05 -0.54 6.95
CA LYS A 332 0.13 0.33 5.78
C LYS A 332 -0.55 -0.26 4.55
N CYS A 333 -1.49 0.49 3.97
CA CYS A 333 -2.22 0.13 2.75
C CYS A 333 -2.38 1.33 1.84
N THR A 334 -2.55 1.07 0.55
CA THR A 334 -2.92 2.10 -0.43
C THR A 334 -4.44 2.08 -0.58
N PHE A 335 -5.09 3.20 -0.28
CA PHE A 335 -6.53 3.39 -0.54
C PHE A 335 -6.68 4.18 -1.83
N SER A 336 -7.45 3.67 -2.79
CA SER A 336 -7.62 4.34 -4.08
C SER A 336 -9.01 4.11 -4.66
N ASP A 337 -9.53 5.13 -5.35
CA ASP A 337 -10.72 5.05 -6.20
C ASP A 337 -10.37 4.83 -7.69
N ASN A 338 -9.09 4.70 -8.03
CA ASN A 338 -8.63 4.56 -9.42
C ASN A 338 -8.67 3.09 -9.85
N THR A 339 -9.80 2.66 -10.42
CA THR A 339 -10.00 1.29 -10.90
C THR A 339 -9.07 0.93 -12.05
N ASP A 340 -8.75 1.86 -12.94
CA ASP A 340 -7.88 1.61 -14.11
C ASP A 340 -6.48 1.20 -13.69
N LEU A 341 -5.95 1.85 -12.65
CA LEU A 341 -4.59 1.60 -12.16
C LEU A 341 -4.48 0.34 -11.31
N TYR A 342 -5.52 0.01 -10.53
CA TYR A 342 -5.40 -0.97 -9.44
C TYR A 342 -6.31 -2.21 -9.56
N ALA A 343 -7.23 -2.29 -10.54
CA ALA A 343 -8.17 -3.40 -10.64
C ALA A 343 -7.52 -4.80 -10.64
N ASN A 344 -6.37 -4.94 -11.31
CA ASN A 344 -5.68 -6.24 -11.43
C ASN A 344 -4.80 -6.60 -10.21
N ASN A 345 -4.57 -5.65 -9.29
CA ASN A 345 -3.66 -5.84 -8.14
C ASN A 345 -4.32 -5.48 -6.79
N ALA A 346 -5.63 -5.26 -6.77
CA ALA A 346 -6.37 -4.99 -5.54
C ALA A 346 -6.35 -6.21 -4.60
N SER A 347 -6.08 -5.95 -3.32
CA SER A 347 -6.18 -6.97 -2.25
C SER A 347 -7.59 -7.00 -1.66
N ILE A 348 -8.29 -5.86 -1.64
CA ILE A 348 -9.69 -5.75 -1.25
C ILE A 348 -10.40 -4.84 -2.25
N PHE A 349 -11.56 -5.27 -2.74
CA PHE A 349 -12.52 -4.43 -3.44
C PHE A 349 -13.62 -3.99 -2.47
N VAL A 350 -13.87 -2.69 -2.37
CA VAL A 350 -14.94 -2.11 -1.54
C VAL A 350 -16.11 -1.71 -2.43
N PHE A 351 -17.29 -2.24 -2.12
CA PHE A 351 -18.51 -1.99 -2.87
C PHE A 351 -19.49 -1.24 -1.97
N HIS A 352 -19.70 0.04 -2.26
CA HIS A 352 -20.88 0.74 -1.79
C HIS A 352 -22.12 0.21 -2.52
N ILE A 353 -22.99 -0.45 -1.77
CA ILE A 353 -24.03 -1.34 -2.33
C ILE A 353 -25.12 -0.60 -3.10
N ARG A 354 -25.35 0.68 -2.82
CA ARG A 354 -26.30 1.50 -3.60
C ARG A 354 -25.78 1.96 -4.96
N ASP A 355 -24.48 1.80 -5.22
CA ASP A 355 -23.85 2.09 -6.51
C ASP A 355 -23.37 0.79 -7.19
N LEU A 356 -23.78 -0.37 -6.69
CA LEU A 356 -23.41 -1.66 -7.25
C LEU A 356 -24.17 -1.93 -8.54
N ASP A 357 -23.43 -2.35 -9.58
CA ASP A 357 -23.97 -2.90 -10.82
C ASP A 357 -23.44 -4.34 -10.97
N GLU A 358 -24.33 -5.33 -10.92
CA GLU A 358 -24.02 -6.76 -11.04
C GLU A 358 -23.40 -7.12 -12.39
N ASN A 359 -23.57 -6.28 -13.41
CA ASN A 359 -22.98 -6.50 -14.74
C ASN A 359 -21.57 -5.91 -14.86
N ARG A 360 -21.09 -5.17 -13.84
CA ARG A 360 -19.79 -4.50 -13.82
C ARG A 360 -18.99 -4.87 -12.57
N LEU A 361 -18.75 -6.17 -12.39
CA LEU A 361 -17.91 -6.69 -11.31
C LEU A 361 -16.40 -6.61 -11.66
N PRO A 362 -15.51 -6.54 -10.67
CA PRO A 362 -14.07 -6.54 -10.91
C PRO A 362 -13.55 -7.80 -11.60
N PRO A 363 -12.35 -7.72 -12.23
CA PRO A 363 -11.68 -8.89 -12.76
C PRO A 363 -11.57 -10.00 -11.70
N ALA A 364 -11.78 -11.24 -12.12
CA ALA A 364 -11.71 -12.38 -11.22
C ALA A 364 -10.31 -12.51 -10.60
N ASN A 365 -10.21 -12.23 -9.30
CA ASN A 365 -8.99 -12.38 -8.51
C ASN A 365 -9.29 -13.27 -7.29
N PRO A 366 -8.92 -14.56 -7.30
CA PRO A 366 -9.25 -15.49 -6.21
C PRO A 366 -8.54 -15.18 -4.89
N LYS A 367 -7.60 -14.22 -4.89
CA LYS A 367 -6.88 -13.77 -3.70
C LYS A 367 -7.43 -12.46 -3.13
N ALA A 368 -8.26 -11.72 -3.87
CA ALA A 368 -8.86 -10.49 -3.40
C ALA A 368 -10.09 -10.77 -2.52
N LEU A 369 -10.36 -9.89 -1.57
CA LEU A 369 -11.57 -9.93 -0.76
C LEU A 369 -12.58 -8.88 -1.24
N ASN A 370 -13.85 -9.22 -1.24
CA ASN A 370 -14.93 -8.29 -1.56
C ASN A 370 -15.60 -7.79 -0.26
N ALA A 371 -15.62 -6.47 -0.06
CA ALA A 371 -16.19 -5.83 1.10
C ALA A 371 -17.55 -5.19 0.78
N PHE A 372 -18.59 -5.66 1.46
CA PHE A 372 -19.95 -5.14 1.40
C PHE A 372 -20.05 -3.88 2.28
N LEU A 373 -20.09 -2.69 1.67
CA LEU A 373 -20.21 -1.42 2.38
C LEU A 373 -21.64 -0.86 2.27
N LEU A 374 -22.34 -0.84 3.39
CA LEU A 374 -23.63 -0.17 3.50
C LEU A 374 -23.90 0.23 4.95
N VAL A 375 -24.17 1.52 5.17
CA VAL A 375 -24.47 2.09 6.48
C VAL A 375 -25.95 2.42 6.69
N GLU A 376 -26.77 2.17 5.68
CA GLU A 376 -28.23 2.25 5.74
C GLU A 376 -28.82 0.88 6.07
N SER A 377 -30.06 0.84 6.55
CA SER A 377 -30.82 -0.37 6.86
C SER A 377 -31.06 -1.29 5.65
N ALA A 378 -31.25 -2.59 5.93
CA ALA A 378 -31.40 -3.59 4.87
C ALA A 378 -32.60 -3.31 3.95
N ILE A 379 -33.71 -2.79 4.48
CA ILE A 379 -34.92 -2.50 3.70
C ILE A 379 -34.78 -1.35 2.69
N TYR A 380 -33.76 -0.51 2.85
CA TYR A 380 -33.43 0.55 1.89
C TYR A 380 -32.11 0.26 1.15
N SER A 381 -31.78 -1.02 1.01
CA SER A 381 -30.71 -1.47 0.13
C SER A 381 -31.23 -1.60 -1.29
N ASP A 382 -30.36 -1.35 -2.26
CA ASP A 382 -30.65 -1.73 -3.65
C ASP A 382 -30.72 -3.26 -3.77
N GLU A 383 -31.43 -3.81 -4.75
CA GLU A 383 -31.52 -5.26 -4.98
C GLU A 383 -30.37 -5.83 -5.82
N HIS A 384 -29.52 -4.99 -6.44
CA HIS A 384 -28.41 -5.45 -7.27
C HIS A 384 -27.49 -6.48 -6.59
N TYR A 385 -27.25 -6.35 -5.27
CA TYR A 385 -26.44 -7.31 -4.52
C TYR A 385 -27.07 -8.71 -4.38
N LYS A 386 -28.38 -8.86 -4.62
CA LYS A 386 -29.05 -10.17 -4.61
C LYS A 386 -28.77 -10.98 -5.88
N ARG A 387 -28.29 -10.31 -6.94
CA ARG A 387 -28.03 -10.90 -8.26
C ARG A 387 -26.57 -11.30 -8.46
N VAL A 388 -25.67 -10.88 -7.56
CA VAL A 388 -24.32 -11.44 -7.49
C VAL A 388 -24.35 -12.79 -6.76
N PRO A 389 -23.33 -13.66 -6.90
CA PRO A 389 -23.27 -14.92 -6.16
C PRO A 389 -23.47 -14.71 -4.65
N VAL A 390 -24.20 -15.62 -3.99
CA VAL A 390 -24.60 -15.44 -2.59
C VAL A 390 -23.41 -15.38 -1.61
N ASP A 391 -22.29 -15.99 -1.98
CA ASP A 391 -21.03 -16.06 -1.24
C ASP A 391 -19.98 -15.07 -1.75
N TYR A 392 -20.38 -14.13 -2.62
CA TYR A 392 -19.48 -13.20 -3.31
C TYR A 392 -18.71 -12.27 -2.36
N PHE A 393 -19.32 -11.90 -1.22
CA PHE A 393 -18.72 -10.98 -0.26
C PHE A 393 -17.98 -11.72 0.86
N ASN A 394 -16.81 -11.19 1.21
CA ASN A 394 -15.96 -11.75 2.25
C ASN A 394 -16.05 -10.96 3.57
N LEU A 395 -16.30 -9.67 3.46
CA LEU A 395 -16.23 -8.70 4.56
C LEU A 395 -17.49 -7.83 4.56
N SER A 396 -17.90 -7.37 5.75
CA SER A 396 -19.00 -6.42 5.89
C SER A 396 -18.53 -5.14 6.60
N VAL A 397 -18.71 -4.00 5.94
CA VAL A 397 -18.54 -2.66 6.50
C VAL A 397 -19.95 -2.07 6.71
N THR A 398 -20.60 -2.50 7.79
CA THR A 398 -21.99 -2.14 8.09
C THR A 398 -22.18 -1.85 9.59
N TYR A 399 -23.37 -1.42 9.98
CA TYR A 399 -23.69 -1.12 11.38
C TYR A 399 -23.82 -2.38 12.28
N ARG A 400 -24.09 -3.58 11.73
CA ARG A 400 -24.36 -4.82 12.52
C ARG A 400 -23.13 -5.25 13.33
N THR A 401 -23.30 -5.68 14.59
CA THR A 401 -22.18 -6.19 15.43
C THR A 401 -22.04 -7.71 15.28
N THR A 402 -21.18 -8.15 14.36
CA THR A 402 -20.85 -9.58 14.18
C THR A 402 -19.35 -9.84 14.34
N ARG A 403 -18.94 -11.11 14.50
CA ARG A 403 -17.51 -11.50 14.60
C ARG A 403 -16.65 -11.13 13.38
N ARG A 404 -17.27 -10.72 12.26
CA ARG A 404 -16.63 -10.44 10.96
C ARG A 404 -16.69 -8.94 10.55
N LYS A 405 -16.97 -8.06 11.50
CA LYS A 405 -17.16 -6.61 11.31
C LYS A 405 -15.86 -5.84 11.13
N ILE A 406 -15.90 -4.81 10.26
CA ILE A 406 -14.76 -3.92 9.97
C ILE A 406 -14.82 -2.56 10.68
N GLY A 407 -15.95 -2.11 11.21
CA GLY A 407 -15.99 -0.87 11.99
C GLY A 407 -17.29 -0.71 12.73
N GLY A 408 -17.24 -0.30 13.99
CA GLY A 408 -18.40 0.01 14.83
C GLY A 408 -18.16 1.32 15.58
N ARG A 409 -19.22 2.12 15.71
CA ARG A 409 -19.21 3.34 16.54
C ARG A 409 -19.27 2.91 18.00
N ASN A 410 -18.30 3.33 18.80
CA ASN A 410 -18.32 3.18 20.26
C ASN A 410 -18.76 4.50 20.90
N MET A 411 -19.49 4.42 22.02
CA MET A 411 -20.07 5.59 22.69
C MET A 411 -19.03 6.58 23.21
N ARG A 412 -19.30 7.87 22.93
CA ARG A 412 -18.57 9.03 23.45
C ARG A 412 -19.51 9.84 24.34
N TYR A 413 -19.32 9.80 25.66
CA TYR A 413 -20.01 10.72 26.57
C TYR A 413 -19.01 11.51 27.44
N GLN A 414 -19.30 12.81 27.62
CA GLN A 414 -18.61 13.71 28.54
C GLN A 414 -19.55 14.10 29.71
N LYS A 415 -18.96 14.42 30.86
CA LYS A 415 -19.68 14.89 32.05
C LYS A 415 -20.20 16.32 31.80
N ALA A 416 -21.48 16.58 32.03
CA ALA A 416 -22.06 17.91 31.84
C ALA A 416 -21.62 18.89 32.93
N GLN A 417 -21.20 20.09 32.54
CA GLN A 417 -21.12 21.28 33.39
C GLN A 417 -22.25 22.25 32.99
N LYS A 418 -23.11 22.58 33.95
CA LYS A 418 -24.19 23.61 33.99
C LYS A 418 -25.63 23.22 33.59
N GLN A 419 -26.57 23.93 34.24
CA GLN A 419 -28.03 23.74 34.36
C GLN A 419 -28.78 23.85 33.02
N LYS A 420 -29.77 22.96 32.83
CA LYS A 420 -30.70 22.97 31.69
C LYS A 420 -31.90 23.91 31.94
N GLU A 421 -32.41 24.54 30.89
CA GLU A 421 -33.59 25.43 30.92
C GLU A 421 -34.91 24.68 31.24
N SER A 422 -35.88 25.44 31.76
CA SER A 422 -37.14 24.97 32.36
C SER A 422 -38.34 25.00 31.40
N SER A 423 -38.33 24.26 30.28
CA SER A 423 -39.53 24.11 29.45
C SER A 423 -39.65 22.76 28.71
N PRO A 424 -40.88 22.24 28.51
CA PRO A 424 -41.16 20.94 27.87
C PRO A 424 -40.88 21.01 26.38
N THR A 425 -39.79 20.43 25.91
CA THR A 425 -39.62 20.25 24.47
C THR A 425 -38.88 18.94 24.16
N ILE A 426 -39.40 18.21 23.18
CA ILE A 426 -38.75 17.10 22.48
C ILE A 426 -38.15 17.64 21.19
N CYS A 427 -36.92 17.27 20.83
CA CYS A 427 -36.30 17.64 19.56
C CYS A 427 -36.24 16.45 18.59
N ILE A 428 -36.54 16.66 17.30
CA ILE A 428 -36.31 15.67 16.22
C ILE A 428 -35.74 16.32 14.96
N GLN A 429 -34.85 15.59 14.28
CA GLN A 429 -34.41 15.91 12.92
C GLN A 429 -35.18 15.06 11.89
N LEU A 430 -35.96 15.72 11.01
CA LEU A 430 -36.68 15.06 9.93
C LEU A 430 -35.95 15.16 8.57
N SER A 431 -36.16 14.13 7.75
CA SER A 431 -35.65 13.85 6.40
C SER A 431 -36.61 12.86 5.75
N ASP A 432 -36.99 13.08 4.48
CA ASP A 432 -38.13 12.47 3.79
C ASP A 432 -38.36 10.96 4.04
N GLN A 433 -39.12 10.62 5.09
CA GLN A 433 -39.38 9.22 5.42
C GLN A 433 -40.72 9.03 6.13
N PHE A 434 -41.67 8.51 5.36
CA PHE A 434 -43.10 8.50 5.66
C PHE A 434 -43.48 7.79 6.98
N GLN A 435 -42.74 6.76 7.42
CA GLN A 435 -43.14 5.96 8.59
C GLN A 435 -42.84 6.61 9.94
N ARG A 436 -41.67 7.25 10.10
CA ARG A 436 -41.35 7.94 11.36
C ARG A 436 -42.18 9.21 11.55
N GLU A 437 -42.48 9.90 10.45
CA GLU A 437 -43.29 11.12 10.46
C GLU A 437 -44.70 10.83 10.97
N LYS A 438 -45.32 9.73 10.54
CA LYS A 438 -46.62 9.29 11.06
C LYS A 438 -46.65 9.16 12.59
N TYR A 439 -45.65 8.51 13.18
CA TYR A 439 -45.60 8.37 14.64
C TYR A 439 -45.42 9.71 15.34
N VAL A 440 -44.57 10.59 14.78
CA VAL A 440 -44.33 11.93 15.31
C VAL A 440 -45.60 12.79 15.25
N GLU A 441 -46.36 12.74 14.15
CA GLU A 441 -47.64 13.45 14.00
C GLU A 441 -48.67 13.00 15.06
N GLU A 442 -48.76 11.70 15.34
CA GLU A 442 -49.63 11.22 16.40
C GLU A 442 -49.14 11.63 17.80
N LEU A 443 -47.83 11.62 18.04
CA LEU A 443 -47.25 12.06 19.32
C LEU A 443 -47.47 13.57 19.58
N LYS A 444 -47.44 14.41 18.53
CA LYS A 444 -47.71 15.86 18.61
C LYS A 444 -49.08 16.20 19.19
N LYS A 445 -50.06 15.31 19.05
CA LYS A 445 -51.40 15.49 19.62
C LYS A 445 -51.40 15.50 21.15
N PHE A 446 -50.38 14.92 21.78
CA PHE A 446 -50.30 14.73 23.22
C PHE A 446 -49.17 15.53 23.88
N MET A 447 -48.19 16.02 23.12
CA MET A 447 -47.11 16.83 23.65
C MET A 447 -46.45 17.74 22.61
N LYS A 448 -45.80 18.81 23.08
CA LYS A 448 -45.08 19.75 22.22
C LYS A 448 -43.77 19.14 21.71
N ILE A 449 -43.61 19.10 20.39
CA ILE A 449 -42.39 18.65 19.72
C ILE A 449 -41.79 19.82 18.93
N THR A 450 -40.51 20.08 19.14
CA THR A 450 -39.71 21.00 18.35
C THR A 450 -39.04 20.24 17.21
N GLU A 451 -39.28 20.68 15.98
CA GLU A 451 -38.78 20.00 14.79
C GLU A 451 -37.80 20.87 14.02
N PHE A 452 -36.71 20.25 13.56
CA PHE A 452 -35.69 20.87 12.73
C PHE A 452 -35.32 19.95 11.56
N GLY A 453 -34.80 20.52 10.47
CA GLY A 453 -34.44 19.77 9.27
C GLY A 453 -35.20 20.19 8.02
N LYS A 454 -34.89 19.52 6.90
CA LYS A 454 -35.34 19.92 5.56
C LYS A 454 -36.87 19.91 5.41
N CYS A 455 -37.56 18.99 6.07
CA CYS A 455 -39.01 18.81 5.94
C CYS A 455 -39.84 20.00 6.44
N ASN A 456 -39.30 20.84 7.35
CA ASN A 456 -40.01 21.99 7.91
C ASN A 456 -39.36 23.35 7.57
N ASN A 457 -38.44 23.39 6.59
CA ASN A 457 -37.66 24.57 6.20
C ASN A 457 -36.89 25.27 7.34
N LYS A 458 -36.73 24.61 8.49
CA LYS A 458 -35.95 25.07 9.64
C LYS A 458 -34.57 24.42 9.57
N SER A 459 -33.73 24.92 8.66
CA SER A 459 -32.37 24.40 8.47
C SER A 459 -31.40 25.02 9.49
N CYS A 460 -30.51 24.19 10.05
CA CYS A 460 -29.40 24.64 10.87
C CYS A 460 -28.15 24.84 9.99
N PRO A 461 -27.47 26.01 10.04
CA PRO A 461 -26.19 26.21 9.36
C PRO A 461 -25.09 25.47 10.14
N GLY A 462 -24.91 24.18 9.84
CA GLY A 462 -23.87 23.33 10.41
C GLY A 462 -24.27 22.56 11.67
N ASN A 463 -23.36 21.70 12.12
CA ASN A 463 -23.59 20.76 13.24
C ASN A 463 -23.75 21.46 14.59
N GLU A 464 -23.09 22.60 14.80
CA GLU A 464 -23.11 23.35 16.07
C GLU A 464 -24.52 23.87 16.40
N CYS A 465 -25.26 24.35 15.40
CA CYS A 465 -26.65 24.79 15.58
C CYS A 465 -27.56 23.63 16.02
N LEU A 466 -27.39 22.45 15.44
CA LEU A 466 -28.19 21.29 15.80
C LEU A 466 -27.88 20.84 17.23
N GLU A 467 -26.61 20.85 17.62
CA GLU A 467 -26.18 20.55 18.99
C GLU A 467 -26.80 21.53 20.00
N GLU A 468 -26.77 22.83 19.72
CA GLU A 468 -27.39 23.85 20.57
C GLU A 468 -28.93 23.67 20.69
N LYS A 469 -29.60 23.33 19.59
CA LYS A 469 -31.04 23.02 19.62
C LYS A 469 -31.33 21.75 20.42
N ILE A 470 -30.51 20.71 20.32
CA ILE A 470 -30.67 19.50 21.11
C ILE A 470 -30.41 19.80 22.60
N ASP A 471 -29.42 20.63 22.91
CA ASP A 471 -29.02 20.98 24.28
C ASP A 471 -30.12 21.68 25.10
N SER A 472 -31.01 22.41 24.45
CA SER A 472 -32.15 23.08 25.11
C SER A 472 -33.30 22.13 25.50
N HIS A 473 -33.17 20.81 25.27
CA HIS A 473 -34.25 19.84 25.42
C HIS A 473 -33.90 18.72 26.43
N LEU A 474 -34.92 18.20 27.12
CA LEU A 474 -34.74 17.06 28.05
C LEU A 474 -34.64 15.73 27.31
N PHE A 475 -35.30 15.63 26.15
CA PHE A 475 -35.41 14.43 25.33
C PHE A 475 -35.10 14.74 23.86
N TYR A 476 -34.57 13.74 23.16
CA TYR A 476 -34.30 13.79 21.73
C TYR A 476 -34.85 12.54 21.04
N LEU A 477 -35.65 12.69 19.98
CA LEU A 477 -36.14 11.54 19.19
C LEU A 477 -35.03 11.07 18.26
N ALA A 478 -34.28 10.06 18.70
CA ALA A 478 -33.28 9.35 17.90
C ALA A 478 -33.97 8.28 17.05
N PHE A 479 -34.95 8.69 16.24
CA PHE A 479 -35.73 7.77 15.41
C PHE A 479 -34.98 7.40 14.14
N GLU A 480 -34.66 6.12 14.05
CA GLU A 480 -34.07 5.56 12.84
C GLU A 480 -35.06 5.44 11.70
N ASN A 481 -34.49 5.31 10.51
CA ASN A 481 -35.20 5.21 9.25
C ASN A 481 -36.07 3.93 9.17
N SER A 482 -35.67 2.91 9.94
CA SER A 482 -36.21 1.55 9.94
C SER A 482 -36.02 0.91 11.32
N VAL A 483 -36.85 -0.07 11.66
CA VAL A 483 -36.63 -0.92 12.84
C VAL A 483 -35.91 -2.19 12.41
N CYS A 484 -34.58 -2.19 12.52
CA CYS A 484 -33.71 -3.33 12.18
C CYS A 484 -32.79 -3.65 13.37
N LYS A 485 -32.43 -4.92 13.54
CA LYS A 485 -31.53 -5.36 14.60
C LYS A 485 -30.22 -4.59 14.56
N GLN A 486 -29.86 -3.95 15.66
CA GLN A 486 -28.62 -3.18 15.84
C GLN A 486 -28.45 -1.99 14.88
N TYR A 487 -29.51 -1.58 14.17
CA TYR A 487 -29.47 -0.39 13.32
C TYR A 487 -29.62 0.86 14.19
N VAL A 488 -28.47 1.40 14.59
CA VAL A 488 -28.35 2.61 15.43
C VAL A 488 -27.26 3.47 14.82
N THR A 489 -27.59 4.69 14.42
CA THR A 489 -26.73 5.59 13.64
C THR A 489 -26.39 6.88 14.39
N GLU A 490 -25.90 7.90 13.68
CA GLU A 490 -25.56 9.23 14.21
C GLU A 490 -26.69 9.86 15.01
N LYS A 491 -27.95 9.52 14.72
CA LYS A 491 -29.10 10.03 15.46
C LYS A 491 -28.99 9.71 16.95
N PHE A 492 -28.52 8.51 17.29
CA PHE A 492 -28.24 8.15 18.68
C PHE A 492 -26.80 8.50 19.08
N TRP A 493 -25.80 8.15 18.25
CA TRP A 493 -24.39 8.22 18.63
C TRP A 493 -23.82 9.64 18.69
N ASN A 494 -24.38 10.61 17.98
CA ASN A 494 -23.88 11.99 17.99
C ASN A 494 -24.44 12.83 19.14
N ILE A 495 -25.21 12.22 20.05
CA ILE A 495 -25.69 12.90 21.26
C ILE A 495 -24.50 13.07 22.22
N LYS A 496 -23.86 14.25 22.18
CA LYS A 496 -22.63 14.54 22.94
C LYS A 496 -22.86 14.91 24.41
N ARG A 497 -24.11 15.11 24.82
CA ARG A 497 -24.49 15.56 26.18
C ARG A 497 -25.47 14.60 26.86
N LEU A 498 -25.64 14.78 28.17
CA LEU A 498 -26.55 14.00 29.00
C LEU A 498 -28.01 14.40 28.72
N ILE A 499 -28.55 13.90 27.61
CA ILE A 499 -29.96 13.99 27.21
C ILE A 499 -30.47 12.55 27.12
N VAL A 500 -31.75 12.33 27.42
CA VAL A 500 -32.35 10.99 27.30
C VAL A 500 -32.87 10.81 25.87
N PRO A 501 -32.22 9.97 25.04
CA PRO A 501 -32.73 9.62 23.72
C PRO A 501 -34.01 8.79 23.81
N VAL A 502 -34.95 9.08 22.93
CA VAL A 502 -36.15 8.28 22.68
C VAL A 502 -35.96 7.56 21.34
N VAL A 503 -35.99 6.23 21.36
CA VAL A 503 -35.76 5.36 20.20
C VAL A 503 -37.03 4.61 19.82
N LEU A 504 -37.11 4.13 18.57
CA LEU A 504 -38.32 3.45 18.08
C LEU A 504 -38.55 2.08 18.72
N ASN A 505 -37.49 1.30 18.96
CA ASN A 505 -37.65 -0.06 19.43
C ASN A 505 -36.50 -0.54 20.34
N ARG A 506 -36.81 -1.09 21.52
CA ARG A 506 -35.82 -1.57 22.49
C ARG A 506 -34.93 -2.69 21.95
N GLN A 507 -35.50 -3.61 21.18
CA GLN A 507 -34.76 -4.79 20.69
C GLN A 507 -33.64 -4.42 19.71
N VAL A 508 -33.71 -3.26 19.06
CA VAL A 508 -32.62 -2.80 18.17
C VAL A 508 -31.37 -2.41 18.96
N MET A 509 -31.51 -2.08 20.23
CA MET A 509 -30.41 -1.69 21.13
C MET A 509 -29.71 -2.90 21.75
N HIS A 510 -30.33 -4.09 21.70
CA HIS A 510 -29.83 -5.29 22.33
C HIS A 510 -28.49 -5.75 21.74
N GLY A 511 -27.54 -6.09 22.61
CA GLY A 511 -26.20 -6.52 22.22
C GLY A 511 -25.23 -5.39 21.82
N LEU A 512 -25.63 -4.11 21.97
CA LEU A 512 -24.74 -2.95 21.75
C LEU A 512 -24.00 -2.50 23.02
N GLY A 513 -24.27 -3.13 24.17
CA GLY A 513 -23.66 -2.74 25.45
C GLY A 513 -24.19 -1.40 25.98
N ILE A 514 -25.35 -0.96 25.51
CA ILE A 514 -26.03 0.25 25.96
C ILE A 514 -26.96 -0.13 27.13
N PRO A 515 -26.85 0.51 28.31
CA PRO A 515 -27.76 0.28 29.43
C PRO A 515 -29.21 0.60 29.07
N ASP A 516 -30.15 -0.23 29.54
CA ASP A 516 -31.58 0.00 29.30
C ASP A 516 -32.12 1.28 29.93
N SER A 517 -31.45 1.81 30.95
CA SER A 517 -31.76 3.10 31.56
C SER A 517 -31.28 4.30 30.73
N ALA A 518 -30.38 4.11 29.75
CA ALA A 518 -29.80 5.22 28.98
C ALA A 518 -30.75 5.79 27.91
N TYR A 519 -31.87 5.12 27.63
CA TYR A 519 -32.81 5.52 26.59
C TYR A 519 -34.24 5.10 26.94
N ILE A 520 -35.21 5.68 26.24
CA ILE A 520 -36.62 5.31 26.32
C ILE A 520 -37.04 4.73 24.97
N ALA A 521 -37.66 3.55 24.94
CA ALA A 521 -38.13 2.96 23.70
C ALA A 521 -39.63 3.15 23.53
N VAL A 522 -40.04 3.62 22.35
CA VAL A 522 -41.44 3.84 21.98
C VAL A 522 -42.29 2.58 22.15
N ASN A 523 -41.75 1.43 21.75
CA ASN A 523 -42.47 0.15 21.78
C ASN A 523 -42.63 -0.46 23.19
N ASP A 524 -42.15 0.21 24.24
CA ASP A 524 -42.43 -0.20 25.63
C ASP A 524 -43.80 0.30 26.11
N PHE A 525 -44.46 1.16 25.32
CA PHE A 525 -45.74 1.77 25.61
C PHE A 525 -46.81 1.28 24.64
N ALA A 526 -48.07 1.29 25.06
CA ALA A 526 -49.22 0.91 24.25
C ALA A 526 -49.46 1.87 23.07
N GLY A 527 -48.93 3.08 23.11
CA GLY A 527 -48.98 4.04 22.00
C GLY A 527 -48.50 5.45 22.37
N PRO A 528 -48.61 6.42 21.44
CA PRO A 528 -48.08 7.78 21.60
C PRO A 528 -48.58 8.52 22.85
N ARG A 529 -49.83 8.29 23.26
CA ARG A 529 -50.42 8.93 24.44
C ARG A 529 -49.74 8.52 25.74
N GLU A 530 -49.46 7.22 25.90
CA GLU A 530 -48.82 6.71 27.12
C GLU A 530 -47.35 7.12 27.17
N LEU A 531 -46.65 7.08 26.02
CA LEU A 531 -45.30 7.65 25.90
C LEU A 531 -45.29 9.13 26.31
N ALA A 532 -46.20 9.94 25.78
CA ALA A 532 -46.29 11.36 26.13
C ALA A 532 -46.52 11.56 27.64
N ALA A 533 -47.42 10.79 28.26
CA ALA A 533 -47.65 10.83 29.69
C ALA A 533 -46.39 10.49 30.49
N ARG A 534 -45.63 9.47 30.08
CA ARG A 534 -44.35 9.10 30.72
C ARG A 534 -43.32 10.22 30.60
N LEU A 535 -43.17 10.82 29.42
CA LEU A 535 -42.19 11.89 29.20
C LEU A 535 -42.57 13.17 29.97
N SER A 536 -43.85 13.53 30.03
CA SER A 536 -44.35 14.62 30.87
C SER A 536 -44.14 14.37 32.36
N PHE A 537 -44.33 13.12 32.82
CA PHE A 537 -44.06 12.75 34.20
C PHE A 537 -42.57 12.86 34.56
N LEU A 538 -41.68 12.34 33.71
CA LEU A 538 -40.23 12.46 33.90
C LEU A 538 -39.76 13.92 33.90
N GLN A 539 -40.39 14.77 33.08
CA GLN A 539 -40.12 16.19 33.12
C GLN A 539 -40.52 16.85 34.45
N ALA A 540 -41.64 16.44 35.04
CA ALA A 540 -42.09 16.96 36.34
C ALA A 540 -41.30 16.34 37.52
N ASN A 541 -40.71 15.17 37.33
CA ASN A 541 -40.00 14.41 38.36
C ASN A 541 -38.49 14.31 38.04
N GLN A 542 -37.75 15.33 38.48
CA GLN A 542 -36.30 15.43 38.23
C GLN A 542 -35.52 14.25 38.80
N LYS A 543 -35.95 13.66 39.93
CA LYS A 543 -35.27 12.51 40.54
C LYS A 543 -35.26 11.32 39.57
N GLU A 544 -36.42 10.97 39.04
CA GLU A 544 -36.58 9.82 38.15
C GLU A 544 -35.99 10.09 36.76
N TYR A 545 -36.03 11.35 36.29
CA TYR A 545 -35.27 11.75 35.11
C TYR A 545 -33.76 11.54 35.29
N LEU A 546 -33.21 11.88 36.46
CA LEU A 546 -31.79 11.72 36.73
C LEU A 546 -31.35 10.25 36.85
N GLU A 547 -32.26 9.33 37.19
CA GLU A 547 -31.98 7.88 37.21
C GLU A 547 -31.56 7.36 35.83
N HIS A 548 -32.02 7.98 34.74
CA HIS A 548 -31.58 7.68 33.37
C HIS A 548 -30.09 7.98 33.11
N PHE A 549 -29.37 8.62 34.03
CA PHE A 549 -27.93 8.90 33.90
C PHE A 549 -27.08 8.16 34.93
N GLU A 550 -27.66 7.30 35.77
CA GLU A 550 -26.92 6.54 36.78
C GLU A 550 -25.84 5.63 36.17
N TRP A 551 -26.10 5.11 34.98
CA TRP A 551 -25.13 4.32 34.22
C TRP A 551 -23.81 5.08 33.94
N THR A 552 -23.82 6.42 33.92
CA THR A 552 -22.60 7.21 33.72
C THR A 552 -21.59 7.06 34.86
N LYS A 553 -22.00 6.52 36.02
CA LYS A 553 -21.11 6.25 37.16
C LYS A 553 -20.18 5.05 36.94
N SER A 554 -20.64 4.04 36.19
CA SER A 554 -19.94 2.78 35.98
C SER A 554 -19.43 2.56 34.56
N TYR A 555 -19.95 3.31 33.58
CA TYR A 555 -19.53 3.20 32.17
C TYR A 555 -18.49 4.27 31.83
N LYS A 556 -17.27 3.85 31.48
CA LYS A 556 -16.18 4.73 31.04
C LYS A 556 -16.10 4.81 29.51
N LYS A 557 -15.71 5.98 28.99
CA LYS A 557 -15.39 6.21 27.57
C LYS A 557 -14.28 5.25 27.11
N ILE A 558 -14.58 4.38 26.16
CA ILE A 558 -13.56 3.63 25.42
C ILE A 558 -13.21 4.48 24.18
N ALA A 559 -11.95 4.91 24.09
CA ALA A 559 -11.51 5.91 23.12
C ALA A 559 -11.42 5.42 21.66
N ALA A 560 -11.51 4.12 21.40
CA ALA A 560 -11.30 3.59 20.06
C ALA A 560 -12.63 3.52 19.29
N GLU A 561 -12.93 4.53 18.46
CA GLU A 561 -13.68 4.25 17.24
C GLU A 561 -12.87 3.23 16.44
N VAL A 562 -13.46 2.09 16.07
CA VAL A 562 -12.79 1.14 15.19
C VAL A 562 -12.71 1.80 13.83
N ASN A 563 -11.54 2.36 13.47
CA ASN A 563 -11.30 2.96 12.17
C ASN A 563 -11.53 1.88 11.09
N PRO A 564 -12.59 2.00 10.27
CA PRO A 564 -12.94 0.97 9.28
C PRO A 564 -11.89 0.83 8.19
N LEU A 565 -11.21 1.93 7.82
CA LEU A 565 -10.10 1.90 6.85
C LEU A 565 -8.92 1.12 7.43
N CYS A 566 -8.55 1.38 8.68
CA CYS A 566 -7.48 0.64 9.34
C CYS A 566 -7.79 -0.85 9.46
N LYS A 567 -9.05 -1.20 9.70
CA LYS A 567 -9.47 -2.59 9.80
C LYS A 567 -9.52 -3.30 8.44
N LEU A 568 -9.96 -2.62 7.37
CA LEU A 568 -9.78 -3.10 5.99
C LEU A 568 -8.30 -3.36 5.71
N CYS A 569 -7.45 -2.42 6.09
CA CYS A 569 -6.01 -2.56 5.88
C CYS A 569 -5.41 -3.74 6.66
N GLN A 570 -5.81 -3.93 7.92
CA GLN A 570 -5.46 -5.12 8.69
C GLN A 570 -5.85 -6.40 7.95
N PHE A 571 -7.08 -6.49 7.43
CA PHE A 571 -7.53 -7.68 6.70
C PHE A 571 -6.77 -7.90 5.39
N ALA A 572 -6.42 -6.83 4.69
CA ALA A 572 -5.63 -6.88 3.47
C ALA A 572 -4.20 -7.41 3.75
N VAL A 573 -3.58 -6.97 4.84
CA VAL A 573 -2.24 -7.40 5.25
C VAL A 573 -2.24 -8.84 5.78
N GLU A 574 -3.20 -9.19 6.64
CA GLU A 574 -3.24 -10.51 7.30
C GLU A 574 -3.73 -11.64 6.38
N LYS A 575 -4.25 -11.32 5.18
CA LYS A 575 -4.71 -12.29 4.16
C LYS A 575 -5.63 -13.38 4.72
N ARG A 576 -6.47 -13.03 5.70
CA ARG A 576 -7.37 -14.00 6.32
C ARG A 576 -8.40 -14.46 5.30
N LYS A 577 -8.55 -15.77 5.15
CA LYS A 577 -9.69 -16.35 4.41
C LYS A 577 -10.95 -16.11 5.23
N LEU A 578 -11.69 -15.08 4.83
CA LEU A 578 -13.00 -14.74 5.37
C LEU A 578 -14.02 -14.88 4.24
N SER A 579 -15.23 -15.27 4.60
CA SER A 579 -16.36 -15.37 3.68
C SER A 579 -17.62 -15.03 4.45
N ILE A 580 -18.56 -14.36 3.79
CA ILE A 580 -19.96 -14.31 4.20
C ILE A 580 -20.66 -15.35 3.33
N PRO A 581 -21.01 -16.54 3.87
CA PRO A 581 -21.51 -17.64 3.05
C PRO A 581 -22.79 -17.32 2.28
N ASN A 582 -23.61 -16.42 2.83
CA ASN A 582 -24.82 -15.96 2.20
C ASN A 582 -25.09 -14.51 2.61
N ILE A 583 -24.83 -13.58 1.68
CA ILE A 583 -25.00 -12.15 1.95
C ILE A 583 -26.46 -11.76 2.18
N VAL A 584 -27.41 -12.42 1.52
CA VAL A 584 -28.86 -12.14 1.66
C VAL A 584 -29.36 -12.61 3.03
N GLU A 585 -28.95 -13.80 3.46
CA GLU A 585 -29.26 -14.30 4.80
C GLU A 585 -28.64 -13.41 5.88
N PHE A 586 -27.36 -13.08 5.75
CA PHE A 586 -26.67 -12.17 6.65
C PHE A 586 -27.34 -10.79 6.69
N TRP A 587 -27.65 -10.18 5.55
CA TRP A 587 -28.06 -8.79 5.51
C TRP A 587 -29.56 -8.60 5.81
N GLU A 588 -30.42 -9.43 5.23
CA GLU A 588 -31.87 -9.29 5.35
C GLU A 588 -32.43 -10.12 6.49
N LYS A 589 -32.20 -11.45 6.48
CA LYS A 589 -32.84 -12.37 7.44
C LYS A 589 -32.35 -12.14 8.85
N GLU A 590 -31.04 -12.19 9.06
CA GLU A 590 -30.46 -11.91 10.37
C GLU A 590 -30.48 -10.41 10.74
N GLY A 591 -30.78 -9.53 9.77
CA GLY A 591 -31.02 -8.11 9.99
C GLY A 591 -32.34 -7.85 10.73
N GLU A 592 -33.27 -8.81 10.69
CA GLU A 592 -34.56 -8.79 11.40
C GLU A 592 -35.31 -7.45 11.25
N CYS A 593 -35.28 -6.89 10.03
CA CYS A 593 -35.91 -5.61 9.74
C CYS A 593 -37.44 -5.73 9.69
N LYS A 594 -38.14 -4.82 10.34
CA LYS A 594 -39.60 -4.73 10.31
C LYS A 594 -40.05 -3.74 9.24
N ALA A 595 -40.73 -4.26 8.22
CA ALA A 595 -41.52 -3.43 7.32
C ALA A 595 -42.75 -2.87 8.06
N ASP A 596 -43.19 -1.67 7.64
CA ASP A 596 -44.32 -0.92 8.20
C ASP A 596 -44.41 -0.91 9.74
N TYR A 597 -43.30 -0.52 10.38
CA TYR A 597 -43.24 -0.48 11.84
C TYR A 597 -44.19 0.58 12.41
N SER A 598 -44.50 1.64 11.65
CA SER A 598 -45.35 2.73 12.08
C SER A 598 -46.76 2.27 12.46
N ALA A 599 -47.39 1.42 11.64
CA ALA A 599 -48.72 0.90 11.93
C ALA A 599 -48.75 0.14 13.27
N LYS A 600 -47.75 -0.71 13.53
CA LYS A 600 -47.65 -1.49 14.77
C LYS A 600 -47.38 -0.65 16.01
N LEU A 601 -46.65 0.46 15.89
CA LEU A 601 -46.37 1.36 17.01
C LEU A 601 -47.54 2.28 17.33
N LEU A 602 -48.47 2.47 16.38
CA LEU A 602 -49.65 3.31 16.56
C LEU A 602 -50.86 2.56 17.12
N GLY A 603 -50.81 1.22 17.16
CA GLY A 603 -51.90 0.35 17.61
C GLY A 603 -52.68 -0.22 16.45
#